data_AF-A0A528D8W7-F1
#
_entry.id   AF-A0A528D8W7-F1
#
_cell.length_a   1.000
_cell.length_b   1.000
_cell.length_c   1.000
_cell.angle_alpha   90.00
_cell.angle_beta   90.00
_cell.angle_gamma   90.00
#
_symmetry.space_group_name_H-M   'P 1'
#
loop_
_entity.id
_entity.type
_entity.pdbx_description
1 polymer ?
#
loop_
_entity_poly.entity_id
_entity_poly.type
_entity_poly.pdbx_seq_one_letter_code
_entity_poly.pdbx_strand_id
1 'polypeptide(L)'
;ASAHLLFFALELNLIDDAVIESALAADAAFAHYRPWVLDLRKDKPYQLEDRVEQLFHEKSVTGRGAWNRLFDETMTDLRFDLDGEELTLEPALNRLQD
;
A
#
# COMPACT_ATOMS: atom_id res chain seq x y z
N ALA A 1 -2.94 -12.37 -7.13
CA ALA A 1 -1.84 -12.83 -8.02
C ALA A 1 -0.54 -12.06 -7.75
N SER A 2 -0.53 -10.71 -7.79
CA SER A 2 0.70 -9.90 -7.59
C SER A 2 1.42 -10.13 -6.24
N ALA A 3 0.70 -10.33 -5.14
CA ALA A 3 1.31 -10.60 -3.83
C ALA A 3 2.15 -11.90 -3.77
N HIS A 4 1.79 -12.93 -4.56
CA HIS A 4 2.49 -14.21 -4.53
C HIS A 4 3.87 -14.18 -5.21
N LEU A 5 4.19 -13.12 -5.96
CA LEU A 5 5.49 -12.96 -6.62
C LEU A 5 6.38 -11.92 -5.94
N LEU A 6 5.89 -11.28 -4.87
CA LEU A 6 6.63 -10.25 -4.14
C LEU A 6 7.95 -10.77 -3.58
N PHE A 7 7.94 -12.02 -3.06
CA PHE A 7 9.12 -12.69 -2.53
C PHE A 7 10.28 -12.72 -3.53
N PHE A 8 10.00 -12.88 -4.83
CA PHE A 8 11.04 -13.02 -5.86
C PHE A 8 11.92 -11.76 -5.95
N ALA A 9 11.30 -10.59 -5.94
CA ALA A 9 12.03 -9.32 -5.96
C ALA A 9 12.73 -9.02 -4.63
N LEU A 10 12.13 -9.41 -3.49
CA LEU A 10 12.71 -9.21 -2.17
C LEU A 10 13.94 -10.10 -1.95
N GLU A 11 13.82 -11.40 -2.20
CA GLU A 11 14.91 -12.36 -2.04
C GLU A 11 16.05 -12.10 -3.01
N LEU A 12 15.76 -11.72 -4.27
CA LEU A 12 16.78 -11.33 -5.24
C LEU A 12 17.60 -10.12 -4.76
N ASN A 13 17.00 -9.21 -4.00
CA ASN A 13 17.70 -8.07 -3.40
C ASN A 13 18.52 -8.42 -2.16
N LEU A 14 18.26 -9.55 -1.49
CA LEU A 14 19.11 -10.05 -0.40
C LEU A 14 20.45 -10.59 -0.90
N ILE A 15 20.54 -11.00 -2.16
CA ILE A 15 21.78 -11.54 -2.75
C ILE A 15 22.85 -10.45 -2.85
N ASP A 16 24.11 -10.81 -2.55
CA ASP A 16 25.26 -9.93 -2.68
C ASP A 16 25.51 -9.52 -4.15
N ASP A 17 25.92 -8.27 -4.35
CA ASP A 17 26.17 -7.72 -5.70
C ASP A 17 27.20 -8.55 -6.48
N ALA A 18 28.25 -9.04 -5.80
CA ALA A 18 29.28 -9.85 -6.44
C ALA A 18 28.73 -11.18 -7.00
N VAL A 19 27.76 -11.78 -6.32
CA VAL A 19 27.12 -13.03 -6.76
C VAL A 19 26.22 -12.76 -7.96
N ILE A 20 25.44 -11.68 -7.94
CA ILE A 20 24.59 -11.26 -9.06
C ILE A 20 25.43 -10.97 -10.31
N GLU A 21 26.50 -10.19 -10.18
CA GLU A 21 27.36 -9.87 -11.32
C GLU A 21 28.06 -11.12 -11.88
N SER A 22 28.51 -12.03 -11.02
CA SER A 22 29.08 -13.31 -11.47
C SER A 22 28.05 -14.17 -12.21
N ALA A 23 26.80 -14.22 -11.74
CA ALA A 23 25.74 -14.98 -12.39
C ALA A 23 25.35 -14.36 -13.75
N LEU A 24 25.24 -13.04 -13.82
CA LEU A 24 24.97 -12.31 -15.06
C LEU A 24 26.09 -12.47 -16.10
N ALA A 25 27.33 -12.70 -15.67
CA ALA A 25 28.45 -12.97 -16.58
C ALA A 25 28.48 -14.43 -17.05
N ALA A 26 28.01 -15.36 -16.22
CA ALA A 26 28.10 -16.80 -16.48
C ALA A 26 26.94 -17.34 -17.34
N ASP A 27 25.76 -16.73 -17.30
CA ASP A 27 24.55 -17.23 -17.95
C ASP A 27 23.93 -16.19 -18.90
N ALA A 28 23.84 -16.53 -20.20
CA ALA A 28 23.30 -15.64 -21.23
C ALA A 28 21.77 -15.42 -21.12
N ALA A 29 21.02 -16.40 -20.61
CA ALA A 29 19.59 -16.28 -20.39
C ALA A 29 19.32 -15.34 -19.20
N PHE A 30 20.11 -15.40 -18.14
CA PHE A 30 20.00 -14.44 -17.04
C PHE A 30 20.49 -13.04 -17.46
N ALA A 31 21.60 -12.97 -18.22
CA ALA A 31 22.13 -11.71 -18.74
C ALA A 31 21.13 -10.92 -19.59
N HIS A 32 20.23 -11.61 -20.30
CA HIS A 32 19.13 -10.99 -21.04
C HIS A 32 18.28 -10.05 -20.15
N TYR A 33 18.12 -10.39 -18.88
CA TYR A 33 17.33 -9.62 -17.90
C TYR A 33 18.15 -8.60 -17.10
N ARG A 34 19.44 -8.40 -17.41
CA ARG A 34 20.33 -7.46 -16.71
C ARG A 34 19.69 -6.08 -16.47
N PRO A 35 19.01 -5.41 -17.43
CA PRO A 35 18.40 -4.11 -17.16
C PRO A 35 17.38 -4.13 -16.03
N TRP A 36 16.52 -5.14 -15.99
CA TRP A 36 15.51 -5.30 -14.94
C TRP A 36 16.15 -5.61 -13.58
N VAL A 37 17.15 -6.50 -13.56
CA VAL A 37 17.89 -6.81 -12.32
C VAL A 37 18.54 -5.56 -11.76
N LEU A 38 19.25 -4.77 -12.59
CA LEU A 38 19.92 -3.56 -12.14
C LEU A 38 18.95 -2.48 -11.64
N ASP A 39 17.76 -2.37 -12.25
CA ASP A 39 16.72 -1.46 -11.78
C ASP A 39 16.22 -1.86 -10.39
N LEU A 40 15.92 -3.15 -10.20
CA LEU A 40 15.53 -3.70 -8.90
C LEU A 40 16.60 -3.49 -7.82
N ARG A 41 17.90 -3.59 -8.18
CA ARG A 41 19.01 -3.34 -7.25
C ARG A 41 19.10 -1.88 -6.80
N LYS A 42 18.70 -0.91 -7.64
CA LYS A 42 18.71 0.51 -7.25
C LYS A 42 17.69 0.82 -6.16
N ASP A 43 16.60 0.07 -6.13
CA ASP A 43 15.54 0.21 -5.13
C ASP A 43 15.87 -0.48 -3.80
N LYS A 44 16.86 -1.38 -3.78
CA LYS A 44 17.31 -2.13 -2.59
C LYS A 44 17.50 -1.26 -1.34
N PRO A 45 18.14 -0.07 -1.37
CA PRO A 45 18.31 0.76 -0.17
C PRO A 45 17.02 1.30 0.42
N TYR A 46 15.94 1.33 -0.36
CA TYR A 46 14.62 1.82 0.03
C TYR A 46 13.61 0.68 0.20
N GLN A 47 14.04 -0.57 -0.06
CA GLN A 47 13.20 -1.74 0.06
C GLN A 47 12.95 -2.02 1.53
N LEU A 48 11.68 -1.92 1.90
CA LEU A 48 11.20 -2.21 3.24
C LEU A 48 11.11 -3.74 3.40
N GLU A 49 11.77 -4.31 4.41
CA GLU A 49 11.73 -5.75 4.71
C GLU A 49 10.28 -6.24 4.96
N ASP A 50 10.04 -7.56 4.83
CA ASP A 50 8.79 -8.29 5.17
C ASP A 50 8.09 -7.80 6.45
N ARG A 51 8.88 -7.27 7.38
CA ARG A 51 8.45 -6.60 8.61
C ARG A 51 7.47 -5.44 8.38
N VAL A 52 7.48 -4.81 7.21
CA VAL A 52 6.58 -3.71 6.85
C VAL A 52 5.21 -4.19 6.41
N GLU A 53 5.10 -5.34 5.73
CA GLU A 53 3.78 -5.95 5.48
C GLU A 53 3.12 -6.35 6.80
N GLN A 54 3.89 -6.96 7.71
CA GLN A 54 3.42 -7.27 9.06
C GLN A 54 3.01 -6.00 9.83
N LEU A 55 3.83 -4.95 9.78
CA LEU A 55 3.54 -3.66 10.41
C LEU A 55 2.28 -3.00 9.81
N PHE A 56 2.06 -3.06 8.50
CA PHE A 56 0.86 -2.52 7.87
C PHE A 56 -0.38 -3.34 8.21
N HIS A 57 -0.26 -4.66 8.33
CA HIS A 57 -1.38 -5.51 8.74
C HIS A 57 -1.75 -5.26 10.21
N GLU A 58 -0.76 -5.19 11.11
CA GLU A 58 -0.96 -4.84 12.52
C GLU A 58 -1.51 -3.40 12.69
N LYS A 59 -1.02 -2.45 11.89
CA LYS A 59 -1.54 -1.07 11.89
C LYS A 59 -2.85 -0.91 11.13
N SER A 60 -3.32 -1.87 10.35
CA SER A 60 -4.57 -1.70 9.59
C SER A 60 -5.81 -1.56 10.50
N VAL A 61 -5.73 -2.11 11.72
CA VAL A 61 -6.79 -2.09 12.73
C VAL A 61 -6.89 -0.74 13.45
N THR A 62 -5.79 0.00 13.59
CA THR A 62 -5.74 1.28 14.33
C THR A 62 -5.18 2.46 13.51
N GLY A 63 -4.83 2.21 12.25
CA GLY A 63 -4.20 3.16 11.37
C GLY A 63 -5.18 3.99 10.57
N ARG A 64 -4.64 4.74 9.60
CA ARG A 64 -5.40 5.70 8.78
C ARG A 64 -6.66 5.10 8.13
N GLY A 65 -6.61 3.85 7.68
CA GLY A 65 -7.77 3.19 7.07
C GLY A 65 -8.91 2.93 8.04
N ALA A 66 -8.60 2.53 9.29
CA ALA A 66 -9.60 2.37 10.33
C ALA A 66 -10.24 3.71 10.72
N TRP A 67 -9.43 4.77 10.78
CA TRP A 67 -9.94 6.10 11.11
C TRP A 67 -10.79 6.70 9.98
N ASN A 68 -10.36 6.57 8.71
CA ASN A 68 -11.20 7.01 7.59
C ASN A 68 -12.57 6.31 7.60
N ARG A 69 -12.59 4.98 7.82
CA ARG A 69 -13.85 4.22 7.89
C ARG A 69 -14.75 4.70 9.03
N LEU A 70 -14.21 4.85 10.24
CA LEU A 70 -14.99 5.32 11.39
C LEU A 70 -15.50 6.75 11.16
N PHE A 71 -14.71 7.63 10.53
CA PHE A 71 -15.17 8.96 10.16
C PHE A 71 -16.32 8.89 9.14
N ASP A 72 -16.16 8.12 8.07
CA ASP A 72 -17.19 7.98 7.03
C ASP A 72 -18.49 7.39 7.60
N GLU A 73 -18.39 6.36 8.45
CA GLU A 73 -19.52 5.76 9.16
C GLU A 73 -20.19 6.78 10.08
N THR A 74 -19.41 7.51 10.88
CA THR A 74 -19.95 8.55 11.79
C THR A 74 -20.71 9.62 11.02
N MET A 75 -20.12 10.15 9.95
CA MET A 75 -20.75 11.20 9.14
C MET A 75 -22.01 10.71 8.43
N THR A 76 -22.03 9.44 8.00
CA THR A 76 -23.20 8.81 7.35
C THR A 76 -24.35 8.60 8.35
N ASP A 77 -24.03 8.29 9.61
CA ASP A 77 -25.01 8.01 10.65
C ASP A 77 -25.62 9.26 11.28
N LEU A 78 -25.07 10.46 11.05
CA LEU A 78 -25.63 11.71 11.57
C LEU A 78 -27.07 11.91 11.09
N ARG A 79 -27.95 12.22 12.05
CA ARG A 79 -29.34 12.60 11.82
C ARG A 79 -29.63 13.93 12.51
N PHE A 80 -30.41 14.77 11.84
CA PHE A 80 -30.76 16.11 12.27
C PHE A 80 -32.26 16.31 12.16
N ASP A 81 -32.91 16.71 13.25
CA ASP A 81 -34.32 17.13 13.25
C ASP A 81 -34.39 18.60 12.82
N LEU A 82 -34.97 18.85 11.65
CA LEU A 82 -35.20 20.19 11.12
C LEU A 82 -36.67 20.33 10.72
N ASP A 83 -37.40 21.20 11.42
CA ASP A 83 -38.84 21.44 11.22
C ASP A 83 -39.70 20.15 11.27
N GLY A 84 -39.30 19.18 12.09
CA GLY A 84 -40.00 17.90 12.25
C GLY A 84 -39.66 16.85 11.19
N GLU A 85 -38.67 17.12 10.32
CA GLU A 85 -38.13 16.18 9.35
C GLU A 85 -36.71 15.73 9.79
N GLU A 86 -36.52 14.42 9.90
CA GLU A 86 -35.21 13.82 10.19
C GLU A 86 -34.38 13.71 8.91
N LEU A 87 -33.28 14.47 8.85
CA LEU A 87 -32.43 14.59 7.67
C LEU A 87 -31.02 14.04 7.91
N THR A 88 -30.40 13.54 6.84
CA THR A 88 -28.96 13.25 6.80
C THR A 88 -28.16 14.55 6.62
N LEU A 89 -26.85 14.48 6.82
CA LEU A 89 -25.98 15.66 6.83
C LEU A 89 -26.08 16.54 5.58
N GLU A 90 -26.05 15.96 4.38
CA GLU A 90 -26.02 16.72 3.13
C GLU A 90 -27.32 17.54 2.88
N PRO A 91 -28.54 16.96 2.99
CA PRO A 91 -29.79 17.73 2.96
C PRO A 91 -29.88 18.81 4.04
N ALA A 92 -29.41 18.53 5.26
CA ALA A 92 -29.43 19.49 6.36
C ALA A 92 -28.53 20.71 6.06
N LEU A 93 -27.34 20.49 5.49
CA LEU A 93 -26.43 21.58 5.10
C LEU A 93 -26.99 22.44 3.96
N ASN A 94 -27.67 21.83 2.98
CA ASN A 94 -28.30 22.59 1.89
C ASN A 94 -29.36 23.58 2.42
N ARG A 95 -30.15 23.18 3.42
CA ARG A 95 -31.17 24.06 4.06
C ARG A 95 -30.58 25.26 4.80
N LEU A 96 -29.29 25.24 5.17
CA LEU A 96 -28.60 26.37 5.82
C LEU A 96 -28.00 27.39 4.83
N GLN A 97 -27.94 27.05 3.55
CA GLN A 97 -27.37 27.90 2.50
C GLN A 97 -28.43 28.72 1.75
N ASP A 98 -29.70 28.36 1.90
CA ASP A 98 -30.86 29.11 1.42
C ASP A 98 -31.25 30.24 2.40
#